data_AF-A0A090NNT4-F1
#
_entry.id   AF-A0A090NNT4-F1
#
_cell.length_a   1.000
_cell.length_b   1.000
_cell.length_c   1.000
_cell.angle_alpha   90.00
_cell.angle_beta   90.00
_cell.angle_gamma   90.00
#
_symmetry.space_group_name_H-M   'P 1'
#
loop_
_entity.id
_entity.type
_entity.pdbx_description
1 polymer ?
#
loop_
_entity_poly.entity_id
_entity_poly.type
_entity_poly.pdbx_seq_one_letter_code
_entity_poly.pdbx_strand_id
1 'polypeptide(L)'
;MSEQKITGIDLAKTNFYLFSINAHGKPAGKTKLSRNQLLNWLVQQPKMTVAMEAGGASHYWAREIRKLDHDVILLPAQHVKAYQRCQKNDYNDAQAIAEACQHGTIRPVPIKTLEQQDVQTFLNMRRLVSMERTQLINHIRGLLAEYGIVFSKGAAELRQK
;
A
#
# COMPACT_ATOMS: atom_id res chain seq x y z
N MET A 1 11.86 -26.43 16.98
CA MET A 1 11.26 -25.82 15.77
C MET A 1 10.42 -24.66 16.25
N SER A 2 10.88 -23.42 16.06
CA SER A 2 10.14 -22.23 16.51
C SER A 2 8.80 -22.17 15.79
N GLU A 3 7.69 -22.13 16.53
CA GLU A 3 6.36 -21.88 15.97
C GLU A 3 6.41 -20.58 15.16
N GLN A 4 6.26 -20.69 13.84
CA GLN A 4 6.26 -19.52 12.97
C GLN A 4 4.97 -18.73 13.21
N LYS A 5 5.09 -17.61 13.93
CA LYS A 5 4.01 -16.66 14.15
C LYS A 5 3.97 -15.68 12.98
N ILE A 6 2.84 -15.63 12.29
CA ILE A 6 2.58 -14.66 11.23
C ILE A 6 1.62 -13.61 11.78
N THR A 7 1.97 -12.34 11.64
CA THR A 7 1.09 -11.23 12.00
C THR A 7 0.80 -10.40 10.77
N GLY A 8 -0.47 -10.37 10.36
CA GLY A 8 -0.97 -9.43 9.37
C GLY A 8 -1.22 -8.09 10.02
N ILE A 9 -0.77 -7.01 9.37
CA ILE A 9 -1.01 -5.62 9.80
C ILE A 9 -1.80 -4.91 8.72
N ASP A 10 -3.00 -4.46 9.07
CA ASP A 10 -3.72 -3.47 8.29
C ASP A 10 -3.24 -2.05 8.67
N LEU A 11 -2.73 -1.34 7.67
CA LEU A 11 -2.07 -0.03 7.83
C LEU A 11 -3.02 1.10 7.43
N ALA A 12 -3.61 1.80 8.41
CA ALA A 12 -4.26 3.08 8.17
C ALA A 12 -3.28 4.26 8.32
N LYS A 13 -3.81 5.49 8.49
CA LYS A 13 -2.97 6.68 8.72
C LYS A 13 -2.43 6.74 10.16
N THR A 14 -3.29 6.42 11.12
CA THR A 14 -3.05 6.66 12.57
C THR A 14 -3.23 5.42 13.44
N ASN A 15 -4.13 4.52 13.06
CA ASN A 15 -4.43 3.29 13.81
C ASN A 15 -4.09 2.09 12.94
N PHE A 16 -3.44 1.10 13.53
CA PHE A 16 -3.10 -0.16 12.89
C PHE A 16 -3.78 -1.31 13.62
N TYR A 17 -4.22 -2.28 12.85
CA TYR A 17 -4.87 -3.47 13.36
C TYR A 17 -4.00 -4.67 13.03
N LEU A 18 -3.62 -5.39 14.07
CA LEU A 18 -2.75 -6.54 13.99
C LEU A 18 -3.58 -7.79 14.26
N PHE A 19 -3.40 -8.79 13.41
CA PHE A 19 -3.99 -10.11 13.59
C PHE A 19 -2.87 -11.14 13.49
N SER A 20 -2.67 -11.91 14.56
CA SER A 20 -1.67 -12.97 14.58
C SER A 20 -2.31 -14.34 14.41
N ILE A 21 -1.66 -15.19 13.63
CA ILE A 21 -1.96 -16.61 13.50
C ILE A 21 -0.75 -17.45 13.93
N ASN A 22 -1.01 -18.63 14.47
CA ASN A 22 0.02 -19.62 14.75
C ASN A 22 0.39 -20.42 13.49
N ALA A 23 1.33 -21.35 13.62
CA ALA A 23 1.78 -22.20 12.51
C ALA A 23 0.65 -23.03 11.85
N HIS A 24 -0.43 -23.29 12.58
CA HIS A 24 -1.61 -24.02 12.09
C HIS A 24 -2.69 -23.11 11.50
N GLY A 25 -2.45 -21.80 11.39
CA GLY A 25 -3.42 -20.83 10.86
C GLY A 25 -4.54 -20.49 11.83
N LYS A 26 -4.44 -20.93 13.08
CA LYS A 26 -5.42 -20.58 14.10
C LYS A 26 -5.12 -19.19 14.66
N PRO A 27 -6.16 -18.40 14.99
CA PRO A 27 -5.98 -17.10 15.61
C PRO A 27 -5.18 -17.20 16.92
N ALA A 28 -4.10 -16.43 17.01
CA ALA A 28 -3.22 -16.37 18.19
C ALA A 28 -3.35 -15.05 18.96
N GLY A 29 -3.97 -14.03 18.37
CA GLY A 29 -4.24 -12.77 19.06
C GLY A 29 -4.60 -11.63 18.10
N LYS A 30 -5.25 -10.59 18.63
CA LYS A 30 -5.54 -9.35 17.93
C LYS A 30 -5.11 -8.17 18.77
N THR A 31 -4.55 -7.13 18.14
CA THR A 31 -4.08 -5.93 18.85
C THR A 31 -4.32 -4.71 17.98
N LYS A 32 -4.81 -3.63 18.59
CA LYS A 32 -4.87 -2.31 17.96
C LYS A 32 -3.72 -1.47 18.50
N LEU A 33 -2.97 -0.85 17.60
CA LEU A 33 -1.86 0.02 17.94
C LEU A 33 -2.01 1.37 17.22
N SER A 34 -1.62 2.45 17.87
CA SER A 34 -1.40 3.70 17.16
C SER A 34 -0.10 3.65 16.37
N ARG A 35 0.02 4.57 15.40
CA ARG A 35 1.23 4.77 14.59
C ARG A 35 2.52 4.82 15.42
N ASN A 36 2.50 5.55 16.53
CA ASN A 36 3.70 5.76 17.37
C ASN A 36 4.00 4.55 18.26
N GLN A 37 3.04 3.65 18.47
CA GLN A 37 3.21 2.47 19.32
C GLN A 37 3.77 1.26 18.57
N LEU A 38 3.64 1.22 17.23
CA LEU A 38 3.95 0.01 16.45
C LEU A 38 5.39 -0.49 16.65
N LEU A 39 6.38 0.38 16.48
CA LEU A 39 7.79 -0.02 16.60
C LEU A 39 8.14 -0.43 18.03
N ASN A 40 7.68 0.32 19.03
CA ASN A 40 7.90 0.00 20.44
C ASN A 40 7.28 -1.36 20.82
N TRP A 41 6.10 -1.67 20.29
CA TRP A 41 5.46 -2.96 20.50
C TRP A 41 6.22 -4.10 19.81
N LEU A 42 6.68 -3.89 18.57
CA LEU A 42 7.45 -4.89 17.80
C LEU A 42 8.79 -5.24 18.44
N VAL A 43 9.52 -4.26 18.99
CA VAL A 43 10.78 -4.49 19.73
C VAL A 43 10.60 -5.46 20.90
N GLN A 44 9.41 -5.49 21.50
CA GLN A 44 9.08 -6.38 22.63
C GLN A 44 8.64 -7.77 22.18
N GLN A 45 8.45 -8.00 20.88
CA GLN A 45 8.05 -9.30 20.34
C GLN A 45 9.29 -10.13 19.96
N PRO A 46 9.22 -11.47 20.06
CA PRO A 46 10.21 -12.32 19.43
C PRO A 46 10.18 -12.14 17.90
N LYS A 47 11.25 -12.58 17.23
CA LYS A 47 11.31 -12.62 15.77
C LYS A 47 10.07 -13.33 15.20
N MET A 48 9.45 -12.69 14.22
CA MET A 48 8.18 -13.14 13.63
C MET A 48 8.06 -12.66 12.18
N THR A 49 7.15 -13.27 11.44
CA THR A 49 6.82 -12.84 10.08
C THR A 49 5.74 -11.77 10.15
N VAL A 50 6.04 -10.58 9.63
CA VAL A 50 5.10 -9.46 9.52
C VAL A 50 4.64 -9.35 8.08
N ALA A 51 3.36 -9.55 7.86
CA ALA A 51 2.72 -9.41 6.55
C ALA A 51 1.94 -8.10 6.49
N MET A 52 2.05 -7.38 5.37
CA MET A 52 1.29 -6.14 5.11
C MET A 52 0.84 -6.10 3.65
N GLU A 53 -0.26 -5.42 3.37
CA GLU A 53 -0.63 -5.11 2.00
C GLU A 53 0.33 -4.06 1.41
N ALA A 54 0.73 -4.26 0.16
CA ALA A 54 1.51 -3.29 -0.60
C ALA A 54 0.66 -2.06 -0.94
N GLY A 55 0.84 -0.99 -0.17
CA GLY A 55 0.18 0.31 -0.36
C GLY A 55 1.11 1.51 -0.12
N GLY A 56 0.56 2.72 -0.11
CA GLY A 56 1.33 3.97 -0.09
C GLY A 56 2.32 4.14 1.07
N ALA A 57 2.01 3.63 2.26
CA ALA A 57 2.89 3.69 3.43
C ALA A 57 3.66 2.38 3.71
N SER A 58 3.36 1.31 2.99
CA SER A 58 3.84 -0.05 3.29
C SER A 58 5.37 -0.18 3.19
N HIS A 59 5.99 0.48 2.21
CA HIS A 59 7.44 0.44 2.02
C HIS A 59 8.22 1.09 3.18
N TYR A 60 7.71 2.20 3.73
CA TYR A 60 8.30 2.83 4.92
C TYR A 60 8.27 1.87 6.11
N TRP A 61 7.08 1.34 6.43
CA TRP A 61 6.93 0.41 7.54
C TRP A 61 7.76 -0.84 7.35
N ALA A 62 7.83 -1.37 6.14
CA ALA A 62 8.61 -2.57 5.89
C ALA A 62 10.11 -2.38 6.13
N ARG A 63 10.65 -1.20 5.82
CA ARG A 63 12.05 -0.86 6.14
C ARG A 63 12.26 -0.72 7.63
N GLU A 64 11.38 0.00 8.34
CA GLU A 64 11.50 0.18 9.79
C GLU A 64 11.38 -1.13 10.57
N ILE A 65 10.43 -1.99 10.18
CA ILE A 65 10.21 -3.28 10.83
C ILE A 65 11.37 -4.24 10.56
N ARG A 66 11.97 -4.22 9.37
CA ARG A 66 13.18 -5.01 9.07
C ARG A 66 14.39 -4.63 9.92
N LYS A 67 14.52 -3.36 10.32
CA LYS A 67 15.60 -2.92 11.24
C LYS A 67 15.47 -3.57 12.62
N LEU A 68 14.29 -4.07 12.98
CA LEU A 68 14.00 -4.76 14.24
C LEU A 68 14.16 -6.30 14.13
N ASP A 69 14.81 -6.80 13.06
CA ASP A 69 15.05 -8.24 12.81
C ASP A 69 13.78 -9.11 12.62
N HIS A 70 12.66 -8.49 12.21
CA HIS A 70 11.48 -9.24 11.77
C HIS A 70 11.51 -9.53 10.27
N ASP A 71 10.93 -10.67 9.87
CA ASP A 71 10.78 -11.04 8.47
C ASP A 71 9.56 -10.35 7.88
N VAL A 72 9.77 -9.37 6.99
CA VAL A 72 8.67 -8.57 6.42
C VAL A 72 8.30 -9.02 5.01
N ILE A 73 7.01 -9.26 4.79
CA ILE A 73 6.42 -9.64 3.51
C ILE A 73 5.37 -8.61 3.12
N LEU A 74 5.52 -8.02 1.92
CA LEU A 74 4.49 -7.18 1.30
C LEU A 74 3.69 -8.02 0.30
N LEU A 75 2.38 -8.08 0.48
CA LEU A 75 1.48 -8.81 -0.42
C LEU A 75 0.78 -7.89 -1.41
N PRO A 76 0.61 -8.27 -2.69
CA PRO A 76 -0.16 -7.48 -3.63
C PRO A 76 -1.65 -7.43 -3.23
N ALA A 77 -2.21 -6.21 -3.19
CA ALA A 77 -3.62 -5.93 -2.84
C ALA A 77 -4.63 -6.87 -3.51
N GLN A 78 -4.44 -7.12 -4.81
CA GLN A 78 -5.32 -7.96 -5.62
C GLN A 78 -5.46 -9.40 -5.09
N HIS A 79 -4.41 -9.95 -4.48
CA HIS A 79 -4.43 -11.31 -3.94
C HIS A 79 -4.98 -11.33 -2.51
N VAL A 80 -4.67 -10.31 -1.70
CA VAL A 80 -5.24 -10.17 -0.35
C VAL A 80 -6.75 -10.06 -0.39
N LYS A 81 -7.30 -9.37 -1.40
CA LYS A 81 -8.75 -9.21 -1.59
C LYS A 81 -9.51 -10.54 -1.62
N ALA A 82 -8.91 -11.62 -2.14
CA ALA A 82 -9.53 -12.94 -2.18
C ALA A 82 -9.74 -13.58 -0.79
N TYR A 83 -9.01 -13.09 0.23
CA TYR A 83 -9.09 -13.56 1.61
C TYR A 83 -9.99 -12.67 2.49
N GLN A 84 -10.52 -11.56 1.94
CA GLN A 84 -11.43 -10.68 2.68
C GLN A 84 -12.81 -11.34 2.85
N ARG A 85 -13.35 -11.29 4.06
CA ARG A 85 -14.70 -11.78 4.38
C ARG A 85 -15.74 -10.67 4.13
N CYS A 86 -16.98 -11.05 3.81
CA CYS A 86 -18.01 -10.14 3.26
C CYS A 86 -18.26 -8.85 4.06
N GLN A 87 -18.12 -8.86 5.40
CA GLN A 87 -18.23 -7.64 6.20
C GLN A 87 -16.86 -7.00 6.40
N LYS A 88 -16.71 -5.78 5.87
CA LYS A 88 -15.51 -4.96 6.05
C LYS A 88 -15.30 -4.60 7.52
N ASN A 89 -14.11 -4.90 8.03
CA ASN A 89 -13.64 -4.53 9.36
C ASN A 89 -12.11 -4.55 9.31
N ASP A 90 -11.45 -3.57 9.92
CA ASP A 90 -9.99 -3.45 9.94
C ASP A 90 -9.31 -4.73 10.51
N TYR A 91 -9.93 -5.42 11.48
CA TYR A 91 -9.42 -6.70 11.97
C TYR A 91 -9.59 -7.86 10.97
N ASN A 92 -10.64 -7.83 10.14
CA ASN A 92 -10.84 -8.82 9.09
C ASN A 92 -9.84 -8.58 7.95
N ASP A 93 -9.50 -7.33 7.67
CA ASP A 93 -8.47 -6.96 6.69
C ASP A 93 -7.09 -7.43 7.16
N ALA A 94 -6.75 -7.19 8.44
CA ALA A 94 -5.53 -7.73 9.05
C ALA A 94 -5.49 -9.27 9.06
N GLN A 95 -6.62 -9.92 9.30
CA GLN A 95 -6.74 -11.39 9.23
C GLN A 95 -6.51 -11.90 7.81
N ALA A 96 -7.14 -11.27 6.80
CA ALA A 96 -6.97 -11.63 5.41
C ALA A 96 -5.50 -11.55 4.96
N ILE A 97 -4.78 -10.51 5.42
CA ILE A 97 -3.33 -10.38 5.17
C ILE A 97 -2.55 -11.54 5.80
N ALA A 98 -2.87 -11.91 7.04
CA ALA A 98 -2.20 -13.02 7.73
C ALA A 98 -2.45 -14.37 7.04
N GLU A 99 -3.71 -14.67 6.70
CA GLU A 99 -4.12 -15.89 6.00
C GLU A 99 -3.51 -15.96 4.59
N ALA A 100 -3.51 -14.86 3.84
CA ALA A 100 -2.88 -14.77 2.53
C ALA A 100 -1.37 -15.02 2.60
N CYS A 101 -0.70 -14.50 3.64
CA CYS A 101 0.72 -14.76 3.86
C CYS A 101 0.98 -16.24 4.18
N GLN A 102 0.13 -16.85 5.01
CA GLN A 102 0.26 -18.25 5.39
C GLN A 102 0.16 -19.20 4.19
N HIS A 103 -0.64 -18.84 3.18
CA HIS A 103 -0.77 -19.63 1.95
C HIS A 103 0.58 -19.83 1.24
N GLY A 104 1.52 -18.89 1.40
CA GLY A 104 2.93 -19.06 1.01
C GLY A 104 3.23 -19.05 -0.50
N THR A 105 2.23 -19.14 -1.38
CA THR A 105 2.45 -19.15 -2.84
C THR A 105 2.39 -17.77 -3.50
N ILE A 106 1.88 -16.76 -2.80
CA ILE A 106 1.73 -15.41 -3.36
C ILE A 106 3.11 -14.78 -3.49
N ARG A 107 3.49 -14.39 -4.71
CA ARG A 107 4.74 -13.67 -4.96
C ARG A 107 4.74 -12.33 -4.22
N PRO A 108 5.69 -12.08 -3.29
CA PRO A 108 5.75 -10.83 -2.55
C PRO A 108 6.12 -9.64 -3.45
N VAL A 109 5.65 -8.46 -3.07
CA VAL A 109 6.10 -7.19 -3.63
C VAL A 109 7.48 -6.85 -3.04
N PRO A 110 8.49 -6.54 -3.87
CA PRO A 110 9.79 -6.13 -3.37
C PRO A 110 9.69 -4.86 -2.52
N ILE A 111 10.36 -4.87 -1.37
CA ILE A 111 10.46 -3.68 -0.51
C ILE A 111 11.49 -2.75 -1.14
N LYS A 112 11.01 -1.59 -1.60
CA LYS A 112 11.85 -0.59 -2.26
C LYS A 112 12.76 0.13 -1.29
N THR A 113 13.96 0.49 -1.74
CA THR A 113 14.81 1.46 -1.04
C THR A 113 14.19 2.86 -1.13
N LEU A 114 14.76 3.83 -0.40
CA LEU A 114 14.30 5.22 -0.49
C LEU A 114 14.56 5.77 -1.90
N GLU A 115 15.75 5.51 -2.46
CA GLU A 115 16.16 5.97 -3.77
C GLU A 115 15.25 5.41 -4.88
N GLN A 116 14.89 4.12 -4.79
CA GLN A 116 13.92 3.50 -5.71
C GLN A 116 12.53 4.13 -5.60
N GLN A 117 12.12 4.50 -4.39
CA GLN A 117 10.85 5.16 -4.14
C GLN A 117 10.85 6.61 -4.66
N ASP A 118 11.97 7.32 -4.57
CA ASP A 118 12.15 8.67 -5.09
C ASP A 118 12.06 8.70 -6.61
N VAL A 119 12.76 7.79 -7.29
CA VAL A 119 12.66 7.65 -8.76
C VAL A 119 11.22 7.37 -9.19
N GLN A 120 10.53 6.45 -8.51
CA GLN A 120 9.12 6.16 -8.78
C GLN A 120 8.24 7.41 -8.59
N THR A 121 8.50 8.17 -7.53
CA THR A 121 7.75 9.39 -7.19
C THR A 121 7.95 10.47 -8.24
N PHE A 122 9.18 10.68 -8.71
CA PHE A 122 9.50 11.60 -9.80
C PHE A 122 8.75 11.27 -11.09
N LEU A 123 8.75 10.00 -11.51
CA LEU A 123 8.02 9.56 -12.71
C LEU A 123 6.51 9.75 -12.55
N ASN A 124 5.97 9.55 -11.34
CA ASN A 124 4.56 9.78 -11.05
C ASN A 124 4.20 11.27 -11.11
N MET A 125 5.03 12.15 -10.54
CA MET A 125 4.84 13.61 -10.60
C MET A 125 4.83 14.10 -12.05
N ARG A 126 5.79 13.66 -12.87
CA ARG A 126 5.82 14.00 -14.30
C ARG A 126 4.55 13.56 -15.02
N ARG A 127 4.06 12.34 -14.75
CA ARG A 127 2.82 11.83 -15.34
C ARG A 127 1.61 12.66 -14.93
N LEU A 128 1.51 12.99 -13.64
CA LEU A 128 0.43 13.81 -13.10
C LEU A 128 0.36 15.17 -13.81
N VAL A 129 1.48 15.89 -13.87
CA VAL A 129 1.56 17.20 -14.56
C VAL A 129 1.18 17.07 -16.04
N SER A 130 1.60 15.99 -16.72
CA SER A 130 1.23 15.77 -18.11
C SER A 130 -0.26 15.52 -18.31
N MET A 131 -0.90 14.79 -17.37
CA MET A 131 -2.34 14.53 -17.38
C MET A 131 -3.13 15.81 -17.08
N GLU A 132 -2.76 16.53 -16.02
CA GLU A 132 -3.39 17.80 -15.63
C GLU A 132 -3.31 18.84 -16.75
N ARG A 133 -2.13 18.98 -17.38
CA ARG A 133 -1.97 19.86 -18.56
C ARG A 133 -2.96 19.48 -19.67
N THR A 134 -3.09 18.19 -19.96
CA THR A 134 -4.00 17.71 -21.01
C THR A 134 -5.46 17.95 -20.64
N GLN A 135 -5.82 17.74 -19.38
CA GLN A 135 -7.16 18.02 -18.85
C GLN A 135 -7.51 19.51 -18.96
N LEU A 136 -6.59 20.40 -18.57
CA LEU A 136 -6.77 21.85 -18.70
C LEU A 136 -6.92 22.28 -20.16
N ILE A 137 -6.10 21.74 -21.07
CA ILE A 137 -6.23 22.01 -22.52
C ILE A 137 -7.63 21.60 -23.01
N ASN A 138 -8.07 20.39 -22.66
CA ASN A 138 -9.39 19.90 -23.06
C ASN A 138 -10.53 20.74 -22.47
N HIS A 139 -10.37 21.21 -21.23
CA HIS A 139 -11.33 22.10 -20.59
C HIS A 139 -11.43 23.46 -21.29
N ILE A 140 -10.30 24.11 -21.56
CA ILE A 140 -10.25 25.39 -22.30
C ILE A 140 -10.89 25.25 -23.68
N ARG A 141 -10.58 24.15 -24.40
CA ARG A 141 -11.18 23.87 -25.71
C ARG A 141 -12.70 23.73 -25.64
N GLY A 142 -13.21 23.09 -24.59
CA GLY A 142 -14.66 22.95 -24.36
C GLY A 142 -15.33 24.30 -24.17
N LEU A 143 -14.76 25.15 -23.31
CA LEU A 143 -15.28 26.49 -23.04
C LEU A 143 -15.27 27.38 -24.29
N LEU A 144 -14.15 27.40 -25.05
CA LEU A 144 -14.03 28.23 -26.24
C LEU A 144 -14.98 27.80 -27.37
N ALA A 145 -15.36 26.53 -27.42
CA ALA A 145 -16.35 26.04 -28.38
C ALA A 145 -17.74 26.66 -28.16
N GLU A 146 -18.11 27.02 -26.93
CA GLU A 146 -19.37 27.74 -26.64
C GLU A 146 -19.41 29.12 -27.30
N TYR A 147 -18.24 29.74 -27.49
CA TYR A 147 -18.06 31.01 -28.18
C TYR A 147 -17.78 30.84 -29.68
N GLY A 148 -17.96 29.62 -30.23
CA GLY A 148 -17.73 29.32 -31.65
C GLY A 148 -16.25 29.18 -32.04
N ILE A 149 -15.32 29.24 -31.08
CA ILE A 149 -13.88 29.12 -31.34
C ILE A 149 -13.45 27.66 -31.15
N VAL A 150 -13.27 26.93 -32.25
CA VAL A 150 -12.89 25.52 -32.24
C VAL A 150 -11.40 25.35 -32.52
N PHE A 151 -10.69 24.64 -31.65
CA PHE A 151 -9.25 24.33 -31.79
C PHE A 151 -9.01 22.88 -32.21
N SER A 152 -7.83 22.58 -32.78
CA SER A 152 -7.32 21.21 -33.03
C SER A 152 -6.70 20.59 -31.78
N LYS A 153 -6.87 19.28 -31.57
CA LYS A 153 -6.38 18.60 -30.34
C LYS A 153 -4.86 18.73 -30.22
N GLY A 154 -4.35 18.97 -29.01
CA GLY A 154 -2.92 18.98 -28.72
C GLY A 154 -2.46 20.24 -27.99
N ALA A 155 -1.35 20.12 -27.26
CA ALA A 155 -0.78 21.22 -26.49
C ALA A 155 -0.10 22.29 -27.37
N ALA A 156 0.43 21.89 -28.53
CA ALA A 156 1.08 22.81 -29.46
C ALA A 156 0.05 23.76 -30.10
N GLU A 157 -1.11 23.23 -30.51
CA GLU A 157 -2.19 23.97 -31.17
C GLU A 157 -2.75 25.10 -30.30
N LEU A 158 -2.85 24.89 -28.98
CA LEU A 158 -3.31 25.93 -28.06
C LEU A 158 -2.25 27.01 -27.81
N ARG A 159 -0.96 26.72 -28.01
CA ARG A 159 0.16 27.65 -27.74
C ARG A 159 0.54 28.54 -28.94
N GLN A 160 0.06 28.23 -30.14
CA GLN A 160 0.45 28.93 -31.37
C GLN A 160 -0.40 30.18 -31.68
N LYS A 161 -1.41 30.50 -30.87
CA LYS A 161 -2.21 31.73 -30.97
C LYS A 161 -2.12 32.52 -29.67
#